data_AF-Q4WA45-F1
#
_entry.id   AF-Q4WA45-F1
#
_cell.length_a   1.000
_cell.length_b   1.000
_cell.length_c   1.000
_cell.angle_alpha   90.00
_cell.angle_beta   90.00
_cell.angle_gamma   90.00
#
_symmetry.space_group_name_H-M   'P 1'
#
loop_
_entity.id
_entity.type
_entity.pdbx_description
1 polymer ?
#
loop_
_entity_poly.entity_id
_entity_poly.type
_entity_poly.pdbx_seq_one_letter_code
_entity_poly.pdbx_strand_id
1 'polypeptide(L)'
;MKITALASAILAVAQGALALPARAPALDITLSQVNNTRIKAVVKNSGTEKITFVHLNFFNDPSPVKKVSLYRNATEVEFTGIKQRLRSDGLSNDALTTLAPGATYEDEFDIASTANLTQGGPVTVRTQGFVPIAMNNKIAGYIPYSSNELELEVDAEKAVAVPASIKPLDRRTKITSSCTGNRATVLNTALRNAASIASKAADAASSGSSALFTEYFKSTSGNIRSAVAARLKAVASEASMNGGGSTTYYCSDPYGYCDSNVLAYTLPSTNEVVNCELFYTLQEVTNDCHGQDQATTIIHEFTHAPGVYPPGTEDLGYGYSAATALSTSNALNNADSYALFANAVYLNCQGQTGGQTTWDGYSQPGQTEPGTQTMWDGYSQPGQTEPGTQTMWDGYSQPGQTEPGTQTTWDGYSQPGQIEPCTQTMWDGGSEPGQTEPDAQTMWDNFYQA
;
A
#
# COMPACT_ATOMS: atom_id res chain seq x y z
N MET A 1 -16.78 -11.99 -77.02
CA MET A 1 -15.71 -12.50 -76.13
C MET A 1 -15.24 -11.38 -75.19
N LYS A 2 -16.11 -10.82 -74.33
CA LYS A 2 -15.75 -9.71 -73.43
C LYS A 2 -16.62 -9.70 -72.17
N ILE A 3 -16.00 -10.24 -71.10
CA ILE A 3 -15.95 -9.80 -69.70
C ILE A 3 -17.23 -9.15 -69.13
N THR A 4 -17.93 -9.96 -68.33
CA THR A 4 -18.93 -9.58 -67.32
C THR A 4 -18.26 -8.86 -66.15
N ALA A 5 -18.74 -7.64 -65.83
CA ALA A 5 -18.38 -6.92 -64.62
C ALA A 5 -19.26 -7.39 -63.45
N LEU A 6 -18.63 -7.97 -62.42
CA LEU A 6 -19.24 -8.28 -61.13
C LEU A 6 -18.99 -7.10 -60.18
N ALA A 7 -20.06 -6.38 -59.84
CA ALA A 7 -20.08 -5.41 -58.76
C ALA A 7 -20.30 -6.17 -57.44
N SER A 8 -19.26 -6.29 -56.62
CA SER A 8 -19.37 -6.81 -55.25
C SER A 8 -19.62 -5.63 -54.30
N ALA A 9 -20.79 -5.64 -53.68
CA ALA A 9 -21.17 -4.71 -52.63
C ALA A 9 -20.26 -4.87 -51.41
N ILE A 10 -19.65 -3.78 -50.96
CA ILE A 10 -18.85 -3.70 -49.75
C ILE A 10 -19.81 -3.67 -48.56
N LEU A 11 -19.79 -4.73 -47.75
CA LEU A 11 -20.50 -4.82 -46.49
C LEU A 11 -19.78 -3.95 -45.46
N ALA A 12 -20.40 -2.85 -45.05
CA ALA A 12 -19.90 -2.00 -43.96
C ALA A 12 -20.06 -2.76 -42.64
N VAL A 13 -18.94 -3.21 -42.05
CA VAL A 13 -18.91 -3.73 -40.68
C VAL A 13 -18.93 -2.53 -39.75
N ALA A 14 -20.11 -2.22 -39.21
CA ALA A 14 -20.24 -1.30 -38.09
C ALA A 14 -19.55 -1.93 -36.87
N GLN A 15 -18.37 -1.44 -36.51
CA GLN A 15 -17.73 -1.76 -35.25
C GLN A 15 -18.50 -1.05 -34.14
N GLY A 16 -19.46 -1.76 -33.54
CA GLY A 16 -20.04 -1.37 -32.26
C GLY A 16 -18.93 -1.40 -31.22
N ALA A 17 -18.47 -0.22 -30.81
CA ALA A 17 -17.62 -0.06 -29.65
C ALA A 17 -18.39 -0.56 -28.43
N LEU A 18 -18.10 -1.79 -28.00
CA LEU A 18 -18.44 -2.25 -26.66
C LEU A 18 -17.68 -1.33 -25.70
N ALA A 19 -18.42 -0.48 -24.99
CA ALA A 19 -17.89 0.24 -23.84
C ALA A 19 -17.35 -0.81 -22.87
N LEU A 20 -16.02 -0.93 -22.80
CA LEU A 20 -15.36 -1.67 -21.73
C LEU A 20 -15.87 -1.09 -20.40
N PRO A 21 -16.20 -1.94 -19.41
CA PRO A 21 -16.59 -1.45 -18.09
C PRO A 21 -15.53 -0.45 -17.64
N ALA A 22 -15.98 0.70 -17.12
CA ALA A 22 -15.12 1.79 -16.69
C ALA A 22 -13.96 1.18 -15.89
N ARG A 23 -12.74 1.26 -16.45
CA ARG A 23 -11.54 0.74 -15.79
C ARG A 23 -11.49 1.42 -14.42
N ALA A 24 -11.44 0.62 -13.36
CA ALA A 24 -11.09 1.10 -12.03
C ALA A 24 -9.91 2.08 -12.17
N PRO A 25 -9.86 3.17 -11.36
CA PRO A 25 -8.80 4.16 -11.50
C PRO A 25 -7.46 3.43 -11.51
N ALA A 26 -6.66 3.70 -12.55
CA ALA A 26 -5.38 3.08 -12.78
C ALA A 26 -4.41 4.14 -13.30
N LEU A 27 -3.17 4.06 -12.83
CA LEU A 27 -2.07 4.84 -13.41
C LEU A 27 -1.43 4.01 -14.51
N ASP A 28 -1.47 4.50 -15.74
CA ASP A 28 -0.75 3.91 -16.85
C ASP A 28 0.63 4.56 -16.97
N ILE A 29 1.68 3.74 -16.98
CA ILE A 29 3.07 4.20 -17.09
C ILE A 29 3.62 3.87 -18.46
N THR A 30 4.18 4.86 -19.17
CA THR A 30 4.91 4.61 -20.42
C THR A 30 6.40 4.84 -20.21
N LEU A 31 7.21 3.79 -20.35
CA LEU A 31 8.66 3.82 -20.24
C LEU A 31 9.29 3.96 -21.63
N SER A 32 10.24 4.87 -21.77
CA SER A 32 11.03 5.08 -22.99
C SER A 32 12.49 5.34 -22.67
N GLN A 33 13.39 4.92 -23.56
CA GLN A 33 14.82 5.18 -23.43
C GLN A 33 15.14 6.61 -23.91
N VAL A 34 15.83 7.40 -23.08
CA VAL A 34 16.36 8.72 -23.46
C VAL A 34 17.75 8.56 -24.05
N ASN A 35 18.63 7.85 -23.33
CA ASN A 35 19.93 7.38 -23.80
C ASN A 35 20.33 6.18 -22.92
N ASN A 36 21.28 5.35 -23.38
CA ASN A 36 21.85 4.21 -22.62
C ASN A 36 20.99 3.66 -21.45
N THR A 37 21.25 4.12 -20.22
CA THR A 37 20.57 3.74 -18.98
C THR A 37 19.64 4.81 -18.43
N ARG A 38 19.49 5.94 -19.13
CA ARG A 38 18.55 7.00 -18.79
C ARG A 38 17.19 6.72 -19.39
N ILE A 39 16.19 6.64 -18.53
CA ILE A 39 14.82 6.29 -18.85
C ILE A 39 13.92 7.46 -18.52
N LYS A 40 12.91 7.67 -19.37
CA LYS A 40 11.80 8.55 -19.12
C LYS A 40 10.55 7.72 -18.86
N ALA A 41 9.87 8.01 -17.74
CA ALA A 41 8.55 7.53 -17.44
C ALA A 41 7.53 8.66 -17.67
N VAL A 42 6.43 8.35 -18.37
CA VAL A 42 5.25 9.21 -18.45
C VAL A 42 4.15 8.54 -17.63
N VAL A 43 3.73 9.19 -16.55
CA VAL A 43 2.68 8.69 -15.66
C VAL A 43 1.37 9.36 -16.02
N LYS A 44 0.35 8.56 -16.36
CA LYS A 44 -0.97 9.04 -16.78
C LYS A 44 -2.07 8.58 -15.86
N ASN A 45 -2.96 9.49 -15.48
CA ASN A 45 -4.26 9.11 -14.93
C ASN A 45 -5.17 8.64 -16.07
N SER A 46 -5.35 7.34 -16.21
CA SER A 46 -6.24 6.73 -17.22
C SER A 46 -7.66 6.49 -16.71
N GLY A 47 -7.95 6.86 -15.46
CA GLY A 47 -9.28 6.84 -14.88
C GLY A 47 -10.15 8.01 -15.33
N THR A 48 -11.40 8.01 -14.86
CA THR A 48 -12.41 9.05 -15.14
C THR A 48 -12.48 10.12 -14.06
N GLU A 49 -11.77 9.95 -12.95
CA GLU A 49 -11.80 10.84 -11.79
C GLU A 49 -10.45 11.47 -11.52
N LYS A 50 -10.45 12.62 -10.84
CA LYS A 50 -9.23 13.25 -10.34
C LYS A 50 -8.68 12.41 -9.18
N ILE A 51 -7.40 12.10 -9.22
CA ILE A 51 -6.71 11.34 -8.17
C ILE A 51 -5.64 12.20 -7.51
N THR A 52 -5.47 12.03 -6.21
CA THR A 52 -4.31 12.54 -5.45
C THR A 52 -3.62 11.34 -4.81
N PHE A 53 -2.32 11.20 -5.03
CA PHE A 53 -1.55 10.06 -4.54
C PHE A 53 -0.20 10.51 -3.97
N VAL A 54 0.39 9.66 -3.15
CA VAL A 54 1.72 9.86 -2.57
C VAL A 54 2.77 9.47 -3.61
N HIS A 55 3.62 10.40 -4.05
CA HIS A 55 4.65 10.14 -5.08
C HIS A 55 5.99 9.64 -4.51
N LEU A 56 6.13 9.59 -3.18
CA LEU A 56 7.27 8.94 -2.52
C LEU A 56 7.24 7.43 -2.75
N ASN A 57 8.42 6.80 -2.84
CA ASN A 57 8.62 5.44 -3.35
C ASN A 57 8.08 5.20 -4.78
N PHE A 58 7.81 6.27 -5.54
CA PHE A 58 7.26 6.19 -6.90
C PHE A 58 8.02 7.14 -7.86
N PHE A 59 7.47 7.37 -9.06
CA PHE A 59 8.02 8.38 -9.97
C PHE A 59 7.90 9.78 -9.37
N ASN A 60 8.88 10.64 -9.68
CA ASN A 60 9.16 11.94 -9.08
C ASN A 60 9.66 11.95 -7.63
N ASP A 61 9.85 10.79 -6.98
CA ASP A 61 10.64 10.76 -5.75
C ASP A 61 12.10 11.16 -6.06
N PRO A 62 12.66 12.20 -5.39
CA PRO A 62 14.04 12.61 -5.58
C PRO A 62 15.05 11.64 -4.94
N SER A 63 14.60 10.77 -4.05
CA SER A 63 15.42 9.77 -3.35
C SER A 63 15.76 8.59 -4.26
N PRO A 64 16.84 7.82 -3.98
CA PRO A 64 17.22 6.68 -4.79
C PRO A 64 16.34 5.45 -4.50
N VAL A 65 15.04 5.56 -4.76
CA VAL A 65 14.04 4.50 -4.58
C VAL A 65 13.89 3.63 -5.83
N LYS A 66 13.24 2.47 -5.69
CA LYS A 66 13.03 1.52 -6.78
C LYS A 66 11.85 1.94 -7.66
N LYS A 67 12.12 2.75 -8.69
CA LYS A 67 11.10 3.20 -9.67
C LYS A 67 10.69 2.12 -10.68
N VAL A 68 11.63 1.23 -11.02
CA VAL A 68 11.45 0.15 -12.01
C VAL A 68 12.18 -1.12 -11.57
N SER A 69 11.69 -2.27 -12.04
CA SER A 69 12.41 -3.55 -11.99
C SER A 69 13.19 -3.78 -13.28
N LEU A 70 14.40 -4.32 -13.13
CA LEU A 70 15.33 -4.59 -14.22
C LEU A 70 15.56 -6.09 -14.31
N TYR A 71 15.51 -6.67 -15.50
CA TYR A 71 15.71 -8.10 -15.69
C TYR A 71 16.79 -8.38 -16.72
N ARG A 72 17.66 -9.33 -16.41
CA ARG A 72 18.63 -9.91 -17.33
C ARG A 72 18.38 -11.41 -17.41
N ASN A 73 18.05 -11.93 -18.59
CA ASN A 73 17.69 -13.34 -18.77
C ASN A 73 16.64 -13.82 -17.75
N ALA A 74 15.57 -13.03 -17.57
CA ALA A 74 14.50 -13.25 -16.58
C ALA A 74 14.90 -13.22 -15.09
N THR A 75 16.17 -12.98 -14.75
CA THR A 75 16.62 -12.75 -13.38
C THR A 75 16.60 -11.26 -13.08
N GLU A 76 15.94 -10.87 -11.98
CA GLU A 76 15.91 -9.46 -11.57
C GLU A 76 17.32 -9.00 -11.15
N VAL A 77 17.78 -7.87 -11.68
CA VAL A 77 19.04 -7.23 -11.29
C VAL A 77 18.83 -6.60 -9.91
N GLU A 78 19.79 -6.81 -9.02
CA GLU A 78 19.74 -6.29 -7.65
C GLU A 78 19.57 -4.76 -7.63
N PHE A 79 18.58 -4.32 -6.86
CA PHE A 79 18.36 -2.91 -6.54
C PHE A 79 19.31 -2.49 -5.41
N THR A 80 20.01 -1.37 -5.61
CA THR A 80 21.06 -0.87 -4.69
C THR A 80 20.72 0.49 -4.07
N GLY A 81 19.45 0.90 -4.16
CA GLY A 81 18.94 2.11 -3.53
C GLY A 81 18.35 1.88 -2.13
N ILE A 82 17.42 2.77 -1.72
CA ILE A 82 16.73 2.71 -0.42
C ILE A 82 15.27 2.24 -0.55
N LYS A 83 14.72 1.72 0.54
CA LYS A 83 13.29 1.42 0.73
C LYS A 83 12.78 2.22 1.93
N GLN A 84 11.80 3.10 1.74
CA GLN A 84 11.41 4.12 2.73
C GLN A 84 10.06 3.81 3.36
N ARG A 85 9.97 3.63 4.68
CA ARG A 85 8.67 3.59 5.35
C ARG A 85 8.08 5.00 5.48
N LEU A 86 6.92 5.20 4.87
CA LEU A 86 6.20 6.47 4.88
C LEU A 86 5.26 6.58 6.08
N ARG A 87 5.00 7.79 6.55
CA ARG A 87 3.90 8.08 7.48
C ARG A 87 2.55 7.84 6.80
N SER A 88 1.57 7.30 7.50
CA SER A 88 0.23 7.05 6.95
C SER A 88 -0.77 8.21 7.16
N ASP A 89 -0.51 9.07 8.14
CA ASP A 89 -1.37 10.19 8.54
C ASP A 89 -0.55 11.48 8.69
N GLY A 90 -1.12 12.63 8.37
CA GLY A 90 -0.49 13.94 8.41
C GLY A 90 0.53 14.14 7.30
N LEU A 91 0.30 13.53 6.14
CA LEU A 91 1.08 13.72 4.93
C LEU A 91 1.15 15.21 4.57
N SER A 92 2.33 15.72 4.27
CA SER A 92 2.48 17.07 3.75
C SER A 92 2.31 17.11 2.22
N ASN A 93 1.88 18.27 1.71
CA ASN A 93 1.56 18.45 0.29
C ASN A 93 2.75 18.23 -0.66
N ASP A 94 3.98 18.33 -0.16
CA ASP A 94 5.23 18.08 -0.89
C ASP A 94 5.43 16.61 -1.26
N ALA A 95 4.72 15.67 -0.61
CA ALA A 95 4.71 14.25 -0.99
C ALA A 95 3.52 13.87 -1.90
N LEU A 96 2.63 14.82 -2.22
CA LEU A 96 1.38 14.56 -2.93
C LEU A 96 1.45 15.04 -4.38
N THR A 97 0.93 14.22 -5.29
CA THR A 97 0.71 14.58 -6.69
C THR A 97 -0.75 14.40 -7.04
N THR A 98 -1.35 15.41 -7.68
CA THR A 98 -2.74 15.38 -8.15
C THR A 98 -2.79 15.37 -9.68
N LEU A 99 -3.53 14.43 -10.26
CA LEU A 99 -3.76 14.33 -11.71
C LEU A 99 -5.25 14.32 -12.02
N ALA A 100 -5.70 15.26 -12.87
CA ALA A 100 -7.02 15.20 -13.49
C ALA A 100 -7.14 14.00 -14.46
N PRO A 101 -8.35 13.56 -14.82
CA PRO A 101 -8.55 12.54 -15.84
C PRO A 101 -7.79 12.85 -17.13
N GLY A 102 -6.98 11.91 -17.60
CA GLY A 102 -6.16 12.04 -18.80
C GLY A 102 -4.89 12.88 -18.64
N ALA A 103 -4.67 13.55 -17.51
CA ALA A 103 -3.46 14.34 -17.25
C ALA A 103 -2.24 13.43 -17.01
N THR A 104 -1.05 13.97 -17.30
CA THR A 104 0.23 13.26 -17.19
C THR A 104 1.31 14.11 -16.51
N TYR A 105 2.32 13.45 -15.93
CA TYR A 105 3.63 14.06 -15.65
C TYR A 105 4.76 13.14 -16.14
N GLU A 106 5.97 13.69 -16.26
CA GLU A 106 7.17 12.96 -16.67
C GLU A 106 8.17 12.87 -15.51
N ASP A 107 8.91 11.76 -15.44
CA ASP A 107 10.08 11.58 -14.58
C ASP A 107 11.23 11.01 -15.42
N GLU A 108 12.42 11.58 -15.32
CA GLU A 108 13.61 11.12 -16.03
C GLU A 108 14.70 10.74 -15.03
N PHE A 109 15.14 9.49 -15.07
CA PHE A 109 16.08 8.91 -14.11
C PHE A 109 17.07 7.96 -14.78
N ASP A 110 18.20 7.72 -14.13
CA ASP A 110 19.24 6.83 -14.64
C ASP A 110 19.29 5.53 -13.83
N ILE A 111 18.92 4.41 -14.44
CA ILE A 111 18.82 3.11 -13.75
C ILE A 111 20.20 2.56 -13.33
N ALA A 112 21.29 3.01 -13.95
CA ALA A 112 22.64 2.62 -13.53
C ALA A 112 23.04 3.24 -12.18
N SER A 113 22.32 4.28 -11.72
CA SER A 113 22.59 4.90 -10.42
C SER A 113 22.12 4.05 -9.23
N THR A 114 21.19 3.11 -9.45
CA THR A 114 20.62 2.23 -8.43
C THR A 114 20.69 0.74 -8.79
N ALA A 115 21.44 0.36 -9.82
CA ALA A 115 21.65 -1.03 -10.19
C ALA A 115 23.03 -1.23 -10.81
N ASN A 116 23.65 -2.39 -10.58
CA ASN A 116 24.90 -2.74 -11.23
C ASN A 116 24.65 -3.20 -12.67
N LEU A 117 24.97 -2.31 -13.62
CA LEU A 117 24.83 -2.55 -15.05
C LEU A 117 26.18 -2.62 -15.79
N THR A 118 27.29 -2.81 -15.06
CA THR A 118 28.65 -2.78 -15.65
C THR A 118 28.94 -3.94 -16.60
N GLN A 119 28.11 -4.98 -16.62
CA GLN A 119 28.23 -6.09 -17.58
C GLN A 119 27.77 -5.70 -19.00
N GLY A 120 27.02 -4.61 -19.17
CA GLY A 120 26.44 -4.21 -20.46
C GLY A 120 25.43 -5.23 -21.02
N GLY A 121 25.07 -5.12 -22.30
CA GLY A 121 24.19 -6.04 -23.01
C GLY A 121 22.70 -5.90 -22.68
N PRO A 122 21.86 -6.89 -23.05
CA PRO A 122 20.41 -6.76 -23.00
C PRO A 122 19.87 -6.74 -21.57
N VAL A 123 18.97 -5.79 -21.31
CA VAL A 123 18.23 -5.62 -20.06
C VAL A 123 16.78 -5.26 -20.38
N THR A 124 15.82 -5.93 -19.75
CA THR A 124 14.39 -5.60 -19.83
C THR A 124 14.00 -4.75 -18.61
N VAL A 125 13.31 -3.63 -18.85
CA VAL A 125 12.82 -2.72 -17.82
C VAL A 125 11.31 -2.72 -17.81
N ARG A 126 10.71 -2.84 -16.63
CA ARG A 126 9.26 -2.73 -16.43
C ARG A 126 8.94 -2.32 -15.00
N THR A 127 7.73 -1.86 -14.75
CA THR A 127 7.24 -1.59 -13.41
C THR A 127 5.76 -1.93 -13.25
N GLN A 128 5.37 -2.34 -12.06
CA GLN A 128 4.00 -2.62 -11.68
C GLN A 128 3.88 -2.57 -10.16
N GLY A 129 2.73 -2.16 -9.64
CA GLY A 129 2.51 -2.10 -8.20
C GLY A 129 1.28 -1.30 -7.81
N PHE A 130 1.29 -0.77 -6.60
CA PHE A 130 0.24 0.08 -6.04
C PHE A 130 0.85 1.40 -5.56
N VAL A 131 0.12 2.51 -5.75
CA VAL A 131 0.49 3.82 -5.21
C VAL A 131 -0.55 4.24 -4.17
N PRO A 132 -0.16 4.75 -2.99
CA PRO A 132 -1.13 5.22 -1.99
C PRO A 132 -1.94 6.43 -2.50
N ILE A 133 -3.27 6.32 -2.47
CA ILE A 133 -4.20 7.43 -2.65
C ILE A 133 -4.26 8.21 -1.34
N ALA A 134 -4.16 9.53 -1.44
CA ALA A 134 -4.25 10.42 -0.30
C ALA A 134 -5.58 11.19 -0.29
N MET A 135 -6.28 11.16 0.85
CA MET A 135 -7.44 12.01 1.14
C MET A 135 -7.23 12.66 2.51
N ASN A 136 -7.50 13.96 2.63
CA ASN A 136 -7.36 14.70 3.89
C ASN A 136 -5.99 14.50 4.58
N ASN A 137 -4.90 14.48 3.80
CA ASN A 137 -3.52 14.24 4.25
C ASN A 137 -3.30 12.86 4.90
N LYS A 138 -4.15 11.87 4.61
CA LYS A 138 -4.00 10.48 5.06
C LYS A 138 -4.02 9.55 3.87
N ILE A 139 -3.32 8.43 3.99
CA ILE A 139 -3.47 7.33 3.06
C ILE A 139 -4.87 6.73 3.24
N ALA A 140 -5.69 6.78 2.19
CA ALA A 140 -7.09 6.37 2.22
C ALA A 140 -7.41 5.17 1.32
N GLY A 141 -6.48 4.80 0.44
CA GLY A 141 -6.66 3.72 -0.52
C GLY A 141 -5.44 3.60 -1.41
N TYR A 142 -5.56 2.83 -2.50
CA TYR A 142 -4.44 2.58 -3.39
C TYR A 142 -4.90 2.48 -4.83
N ILE A 143 -4.04 2.90 -5.75
CA ILE A 143 -4.26 2.81 -7.18
C ILE A 143 -3.25 1.84 -7.79
N PRO A 144 -3.70 0.78 -8.50
CA PRO A 144 -2.79 -0.08 -9.23
C PRO A 144 -2.15 0.68 -10.40
N TYR A 145 -0.92 0.31 -10.73
CA TYR A 145 -0.22 0.81 -11.91
C TYR A 145 0.56 -0.30 -12.61
N SER A 146 0.80 -0.11 -13.90
CA SER A 146 1.67 -0.97 -14.69
C SER A 146 2.30 -0.19 -15.85
N SER A 147 3.44 -0.69 -16.34
CA SER A 147 4.09 -0.14 -17.53
C SER A 147 4.10 -1.10 -18.72
N ASN A 148 4.49 -0.58 -19.88
CA ASN A 148 5.05 -1.41 -20.94
C ASN A 148 6.38 -2.05 -20.50
N GLU A 149 6.80 -3.11 -21.20
CA GLU A 149 8.17 -3.61 -21.13
C GLU A 149 9.04 -2.80 -22.10
N LEU A 150 10.22 -2.39 -21.65
CA LEU A 150 11.21 -1.64 -22.42
C LEU A 150 12.50 -2.46 -22.48
N GLU A 151 12.89 -2.88 -23.68
CA GLU A 151 14.17 -3.57 -23.91
C GLU A 151 15.28 -2.55 -24.18
N LEU A 152 16.40 -2.70 -23.47
CA LEU A 152 17.58 -1.85 -23.58
C LEU A 152 18.80 -2.69 -23.94
N GLU A 153 19.63 -2.18 -24.85
CA GLU A 153 21.01 -2.65 -25.04
C GLU A 153 21.95 -1.72 -24.28
N VAL A 154 22.46 -2.18 -23.13
CA VAL A 154 23.29 -1.37 -22.25
C VAL A 154 24.74 -1.35 -22.72
N ASP A 155 25.25 -0.16 -22.99
CA ASP A 155 26.67 0.11 -23.21
C ASP A 155 27.37 0.13 -21.85
N ALA A 156 28.24 -0.87 -21.62
CA ALA A 156 28.93 -1.07 -20.35
C ALA A 156 29.80 0.14 -19.95
N GLU A 157 30.50 0.75 -20.90
CA GLU A 157 31.39 1.89 -20.62
C GLU A 157 30.58 3.11 -20.18
N LYS A 158 29.44 3.36 -20.83
CA LYS A 158 28.53 4.44 -20.44
C LYS A 158 27.82 4.16 -19.12
N ALA A 159 27.45 2.91 -18.86
CA ALA A 159 26.81 2.53 -17.60
C ALA A 159 27.77 2.70 -16.41
N VAL A 160 29.05 2.34 -16.56
CA VAL A 160 30.09 2.54 -15.53
C VAL A 160 30.32 4.02 -15.22
N ALA A 161 30.11 4.91 -16.19
CA ALA A 161 30.29 6.35 -16.01
C ALA A 161 29.17 7.02 -15.18
N VAL A 162 28.04 6.34 -14.95
CA VAL A 162 26.94 6.86 -14.13
C VAL A 162 27.30 6.69 -12.64
N PRO A 163 27.39 7.78 -11.85
CA PRO A 163 27.67 7.67 -10.43
C PRO A 163 26.55 6.92 -9.70
N ALA A 164 26.91 5.98 -8.83
CA ALA A 164 25.95 5.37 -7.91
C ALA A 164 25.32 6.46 -7.02
N SER A 165 24.01 6.40 -6.85
CA SER A 165 23.26 7.37 -6.04
C SER A 165 23.61 7.28 -4.56
N ILE A 166 23.93 6.07 -4.10
CA ILE A 166 24.36 5.80 -2.74
C ILE A 166 25.88 5.57 -2.74
N LYS A 167 26.57 6.25 -1.83
CA LYS A 167 27.98 6.01 -1.52
C LYS A 167 28.05 5.32 -0.16
N PRO A 168 28.17 3.98 -0.10
CA PRO A 168 28.20 3.26 1.16
C PRO A 168 29.25 3.84 2.09
N LEU A 169 28.88 4.04 3.36
CA LEU A 169 29.82 4.43 4.39
C LEU A 169 30.70 3.23 4.76
N ASP A 170 31.94 3.50 5.15
CA ASP A 170 32.78 2.47 5.77
C ASP A 170 32.04 1.90 6.98
N ARG A 171 31.85 0.57 7.00
CA ARG A 171 31.09 -0.10 8.07
C ARG A 171 31.60 0.32 9.44
N ARG A 172 30.78 1.07 10.18
CA ARG A 172 31.03 1.45 11.58
C ARG A 172 30.32 0.46 12.52
N THR A 173 30.37 0.73 13.82
CA THR A 173 29.67 -0.08 14.83
C THR A 173 28.21 -0.34 14.42
N LYS A 174 27.71 -1.56 14.67
CA LYS A 174 26.37 -2.01 14.27
C LYS A 174 25.24 -1.12 14.78
N ILE A 175 25.43 -0.46 15.93
CA ILE A 175 24.70 0.76 16.27
C ILE A 175 25.71 1.90 16.17
N THR A 176 25.43 2.86 15.31
CA THR A 176 26.41 3.91 14.97
C THR A 176 26.49 4.98 16.05
N SER A 177 27.55 5.79 16.01
CA SER A 177 27.74 6.93 16.93
C SER A 177 26.66 8.02 16.80
N SER A 178 25.76 7.95 15.81
CA SER A 178 24.59 8.81 15.73
C SER A 178 23.57 8.54 16.84
N CYS A 179 23.57 7.33 17.39
CA CYS A 179 22.69 6.92 18.47
C CYS A 179 23.23 7.37 19.83
N THR A 180 22.93 8.61 20.20
CA THR A 180 23.32 9.19 21.51
C THR A 180 22.14 9.87 22.19
N GLY A 181 22.29 10.18 23.49
CA GLY A 181 21.28 10.91 24.27
C GLY A 181 19.89 10.27 24.22
N ASN A 182 18.86 11.09 24.02
CA ASN A 182 17.48 10.64 23.95
C ASN A 182 17.23 9.64 22.80
N ARG A 183 17.88 9.84 21.64
CA ARG A 183 17.71 8.94 20.49
C ARG A 183 18.19 7.53 20.78
N ALA A 184 19.28 7.38 21.54
CA ALA A 184 19.75 6.08 21.99
C ALA A 184 18.74 5.40 22.93
N THR A 185 18.14 6.14 23.85
CA THR A 185 17.10 5.61 24.75
C THR A 185 15.89 5.13 23.96
N VAL A 186 15.37 5.97 23.06
CA VAL A 186 14.22 5.65 22.20
C VAL A 186 14.51 4.41 21.35
N LEU A 187 15.65 4.36 20.65
CA LEU A 187 16.03 3.21 19.83
C LEU A 187 16.13 1.92 20.66
N ASN A 188 16.80 1.97 21.82
CA ASN A 188 16.94 0.78 22.67
C ASN A 188 15.59 0.27 23.18
N THR A 189 14.65 1.16 23.51
CA THR A 189 13.29 0.76 23.89
C THR A 189 12.52 0.18 22.70
N ALA A 190 12.56 0.85 21.55
CA ALA A 190 11.91 0.38 20.33
C ALA A 190 12.43 -0.98 19.87
N LEU A 191 13.75 -1.25 19.95
CA LEU A 191 14.36 -2.54 19.64
C LEU A 191 13.87 -3.65 20.57
N ARG A 192 13.79 -3.39 21.89
CA ARG A 192 13.23 -4.37 22.84
C ARG A 192 11.76 -4.66 22.57
N ASN A 193 10.97 -3.63 22.26
CA ASN A 193 9.56 -3.79 21.92
C ASN A 193 9.40 -4.57 20.60
N ALA A 194 10.16 -4.22 19.57
CA ALA A 194 10.18 -4.90 18.28
C ALA A 194 10.56 -6.39 18.44
N ALA A 195 11.58 -6.71 19.24
CA ALA A 195 11.95 -8.10 19.52
C ALA A 195 10.80 -8.90 20.15
N SER A 196 10.15 -8.32 21.17
CA SER A 196 9.01 -8.93 21.86
C SER A 196 7.81 -9.13 20.92
N ILE A 197 7.42 -8.09 20.18
CA ILE A 197 6.28 -8.07 19.26
C ILE A 197 6.52 -9.06 18.11
N ALA A 198 7.70 -9.03 17.48
CA ALA A 198 8.05 -9.95 16.40
C ALA A 198 8.09 -11.41 16.87
N SER A 199 8.59 -11.69 18.08
CA SER A 199 8.56 -13.05 18.65
C SER A 199 7.12 -13.56 18.83
N LYS A 200 6.22 -12.73 19.40
CA LYS A 200 4.80 -13.09 19.54
C LYS A 200 4.13 -13.30 18.18
N ALA A 201 4.44 -12.44 17.21
CA ALA A 201 3.93 -12.56 15.86
C ALA A 201 4.44 -13.85 15.19
N ALA A 202 5.69 -14.26 15.41
CA ALA A 202 6.22 -15.51 14.88
C ALA A 202 5.53 -16.75 15.47
N ASP A 203 5.21 -16.73 16.77
CA ASP A 203 4.46 -17.80 17.43
C ASP A 203 3.02 -17.85 16.89
N ALA A 204 2.38 -16.70 16.72
CA ALA A 204 1.05 -16.59 16.10
C ALA A 204 1.05 -17.06 14.63
N ALA A 205 2.09 -16.72 13.85
CA ALA A 205 2.26 -17.25 12.50
C ALA A 205 2.38 -18.77 12.51
N SER A 206 3.11 -19.35 13.46
CA SER A 206 3.31 -20.80 13.55
C SER A 206 2.04 -21.56 13.97
N SER A 207 1.33 -21.09 14.99
CA SER A 207 0.25 -21.86 15.64
C SER A 207 -0.96 -21.04 16.12
N GLY A 208 -0.99 -19.73 15.83
CA GLY A 208 -2.11 -18.85 16.18
C GLY A 208 -3.31 -18.92 15.23
N SER A 209 -4.21 -17.95 15.34
CA SER A 209 -5.45 -17.87 14.56
C SER A 209 -5.20 -17.94 13.05
N SER A 210 -5.83 -18.92 12.38
CA SER A 210 -5.80 -19.04 10.92
C SER A 210 -6.54 -17.88 10.24
N ALA A 211 -7.59 -17.33 10.86
CA ALA A 211 -8.33 -16.20 10.32
C ALA A 211 -7.44 -14.95 10.25
N LEU A 212 -6.82 -14.60 11.39
CA LEU A 212 -5.90 -13.46 11.46
C LEU A 212 -4.71 -13.64 10.50
N PHE A 213 -4.12 -14.83 10.43
CA PHE A 213 -3.01 -15.06 9.50
C PHE A 213 -3.44 -14.92 8.02
N THR A 214 -4.64 -15.40 7.68
CA THR A 214 -5.18 -15.31 6.32
C THR A 214 -5.49 -13.87 5.92
N GLU A 215 -5.85 -13.01 6.86
CA GLU A 215 -6.08 -11.58 6.63
C GLU A 215 -4.84 -10.87 6.04
N TYR A 216 -3.64 -11.17 6.53
CA TYR A 216 -2.41 -10.51 6.06
C TYR A 216 -1.68 -11.28 4.96
N PHE A 217 -1.69 -12.62 5.00
CA PHE A 217 -0.87 -13.45 4.11
C PHE A 217 -1.67 -14.30 3.13
N LYS A 218 -3.00 -14.19 3.14
CA LYS A 218 -3.92 -14.78 2.14
C LYS A 218 -3.77 -16.29 1.97
N SER A 219 -3.37 -16.99 3.02
CA SER A 219 -3.15 -18.43 2.98
C SER A 219 -3.26 -19.02 4.36
N THR A 220 -3.66 -20.29 4.45
CA THR A 220 -3.59 -21.09 5.67
C THR A 220 -2.51 -22.18 5.58
N SER A 221 -1.72 -22.20 4.50
CA SER A 221 -0.73 -23.24 4.22
C SER A 221 0.39 -23.27 5.28
N GLY A 222 0.69 -24.46 5.80
CA GLY A 222 1.75 -24.67 6.78
C GLY A 222 3.13 -24.18 6.31
N ASN A 223 3.42 -24.26 5.01
CA ASN A 223 4.67 -23.75 4.44
C ASN A 223 4.74 -22.22 4.49
N ILE A 224 3.62 -21.54 4.15
CA ILE A 224 3.52 -20.07 4.18
C ILE A 224 3.62 -19.57 5.62
N ARG A 225 2.92 -20.22 6.55
CA ARG A 225 3.01 -19.97 7.99
C ARG A 225 4.43 -20.10 8.53
N SER A 226 5.12 -21.19 8.16
CA SER A 226 6.50 -21.43 8.57
C SER A 226 7.47 -20.38 8.02
N ALA A 227 7.28 -19.94 6.77
CA ALA A 227 8.10 -18.88 6.16
C ALA A 227 7.94 -17.54 6.89
N VAL A 228 6.70 -17.14 7.17
CA VAL A 228 6.41 -15.90 7.93
C VAL A 228 7.00 -15.98 9.34
N ALA A 229 6.80 -17.11 10.03
CA ALA A 229 7.35 -17.32 11.36
C ALA A 229 8.88 -17.28 11.39
N ALA A 230 9.54 -17.89 10.39
CA ALA A 230 10.99 -17.89 10.29
C ALA A 230 11.55 -16.46 10.09
N ARG A 231 10.94 -15.66 9.22
CA ARG A 231 11.34 -14.25 9.03
C ARG A 231 11.11 -13.43 10.30
N LEU A 232 9.95 -13.55 10.95
CA LEU A 232 9.67 -12.81 12.20
C LEU A 232 10.58 -13.23 13.36
N LYS A 233 10.98 -14.51 13.45
CA LYS A 233 12.01 -14.97 14.40
C LYS A 233 13.37 -14.35 14.10
N ALA A 234 13.76 -14.25 12.83
CA ALA A 234 15.00 -13.59 12.45
C ALA A 234 14.97 -12.09 12.81
N VAL A 235 13.86 -11.40 12.54
CA VAL A 235 13.64 -10.00 12.96
C VAL A 235 13.72 -9.86 14.48
N ALA A 236 13.06 -10.74 15.23
CA ALA A 236 13.11 -10.72 16.69
C ALA A 236 14.53 -10.92 17.23
N SER A 237 15.27 -11.86 16.62
CA SER A 237 16.67 -12.12 16.95
C SER A 237 17.54 -10.89 16.67
N GLU A 238 17.44 -10.30 15.48
CA GLU A 238 18.20 -9.10 15.10
C GLU A 238 17.92 -7.95 16.08
N ALA A 239 16.65 -7.67 16.37
CA ALA A 239 16.23 -6.61 17.29
C ALA A 239 16.73 -6.83 18.73
N SER A 240 16.93 -8.09 19.15
CA SER A 240 17.40 -8.42 20.51
C SER A 240 18.91 -8.21 20.72
N MET A 241 19.70 -8.10 19.65
CA MET A 241 21.17 -8.09 19.74
C MET A 241 21.78 -6.75 20.19
N ASN A 242 20.99 -5.67 20.37
CA ASN A 242 21.43 -4.36 20.90
C ASN A 242 22.80 -3.90 20.36
N GLY A 243 23.00 -3.92 19.04
CA GLY A 243 24.28 -3.58 18.41
C GLY A 243 25.19 -4.77 18.10
N GLY A 244 24.67 -5.99 18.20
CA GLY A 244 25.12 -7.12 17.39
C GLY A 244 24.23 -7.29 16.14
N GLY A 245 24.45 -8.37 15.38
CA GLY A 245 23.58 -8.75 14.27
C GLY A 245 24.10 -8.44 12.88
N SER A 246 23.23 -8.61 11.89
CA SER A 246 23.53 -8.45 10.47
C SER A 246 23.39 -7.02 9.99
N THR A 247 22.59 -6.19 10.66
CA THR A 247 22.28 -4.83 10.25
C THR A 247 23.17 -3.78 10.91
N THR A 248 23.33 -2.62 10.27
CA THR A 248 23.90 -1.42 10.89
C THR A 248 22.81 -0.37 11.05
N TYR A 249 22.66 0.18 12.24
CA TYR A 249 21.56 1.07 12.61
C TYR A 249 22.05 2.50 12.83
N TYR A 250 21.42 3.45 12.14
CA TYR A 250 21.66 4.88 12.28
C TYR A 250 20.44 5.55 12.92
N CYS A 251 20.68 6.31 13.99
CA CYS A 251 19.67 7.15 14.63
C CYS A 251 19.56 8.54 14.01
N SER A 252 20.34 8.80 12.97
CA SER A 252 20.34 10.06 12.24
C SER A 252 20.81 9.75 10.84
N ASP A 253 20.15 10.37 9.88
CA ASP A 253 20.38 10.13 8.48
C ASP A 253 21.77 10.61 8.03
N PRO A 254 22.68 9.69 7.67
CA PRO A 254 23.99 10.09 7.20
C PRO A 254 24.03 10.34 5.69
N TYR A 255 22.94 10.02 4.97
CA TYR A 255 22.85 10.08 3.51
C TYR A 255 22.00 11.25 3.00
N GLY A 256 21.12 11.80 3.82
CA GLY A 256 20.26 12.95 3.48
C GLY A 256 19.02 12.56 2.65
N TYR A 257 18.48 11.37 2.85
CA TYR A 257 17.27 10.84 2.20
C TYR A 257 16.02 10.84 3.09
N CYS A 258 16.13 11.30 4.34
CA CYS A 258 14.99 11.55 5.20
C CYS A 258 14.29 12.84 4.79
N ASP A 259 12.98 12.74 4.56
CA ASP A 259 12.09 13.86 4.23
C ASP A 259 10.93 13.98 5.24
N SER A 260 10.10 15.01 5.07
CA SER A 260 8.96 15.41 5.90
C SER A 260 7.87 14.34 6.09
N ASN A 261 7.93 13.25 5.33
CA ASN A 261 6.96 12.15 5.34
C ASN A 261 7.58 10.76 5.56
N VAL A 262 8.90 10.68 5.70
CA VAL A 262 9.61 9.40 5.85
C VAL A 262 9.86 9.12 7.33
N LEU A 263 9.45 7.95 7.81
CA LEU A 263 9.67 7.48 9.17
C LEU A 263 11.08 6.89 9.31
N ALA A 264 11.45 6.01 8.41
CA ALA A 264 12.74 5.34 8.36
C ALA A 264 12.99 4.84 6.94
N TYR A 265 14.20 4.38 6.67
CA TYR A 265 14.50 3.65 5.44
C TYR A 265 15.58 2.60 5.65
N THR A 266 15.61 1.62 4.73
CA THR A 266 16.62 0.56 4.69
C THR A 266 17.39 0.62 3.37
N LEU A 267 18.71 0.39 3.43
CA LEU A 267 19.56 0.06 2.29
C LEU A 267 19.76 -1.47 2.27
N PRO A 268 19.04 -2.22 1.44
CA PRO A 268 19.09 -3.69 1.46
C PRO A 268 20.49 -4.23 1.10
N SER A 269 21.16 -3.61 0.13
CA SER A 269 22.47 -4.03 -0.38
C SER A 269 23.58 -4.00 0.69
N THR A 270 23.47 -3.10 1.66
CA THR A 270 24.44 -2.94 2.76
C THR A 270 23.91 -3.35 4.13
N ASN A 271 22.61 -3.71 4.24
CA ASN A 271 21.90 -4.00 5.48
C ASN A 271 21.96 -2.84 6.47
N GLU A 272 21.75 -1.61 5.99
CA GLU A 272 21.72 -0.43 6.84
C GLU A 272 20.30 0.05 7.05
N VAL A 273 19.93 0.33 8.29
CA VAL A 273 18.64 0.90 8.68
C VAL A 273 18.87 2.28 9.26
N VAL A 274 18.05 3.23 8.83
CA VAL A 274 18.18 4.64 9.21
C VAL A 274 16.84 5.16 9.68
N ASN A 275 16.80 5.69 10.91
CA ASN A 275 15.64 6.42 11.39
C ASN A 275 15.69 7.88 10.92
N CYS A 276 14.53 8.36 10.45
CA CYS A 276 14.29 9.77 10.18
C CYS A 276 13.72 10.48 11.40
N GLU A 277 13.65 11.82 11.37
CA GLU A 277 13.18 12.61 12.52
C GLU A 277 11.76 12.23 12.95
N LEU A 278 10.88 11.92 11.98
CA LEU A 278 9.50 11.53 12.29
C LEU A 278 9.40 10.25 13.12
N PHE A 279 10.34 9.30 13.01
CA PHE A 279 10.36 8.10 13.85
C PHE A 279 10.29 8.45 15.34
N TYR A 280 11.02 9.49 15.75
CA TYR A 280 11.10 9.91 17.14
C TYR A 280 9.84 10.62 17.64
N THR A 281 8.89 10.91 16.75
CA THR A 281 7.57 11.47 17.07
C THR A 281 6.49 10.40 17.23
N LEU A 282 6.76 9.17 16.79
CA LEU A 282 5.84 8.04 16.95
C LEU A 282 5.76 7.59 18.42
N GLN A 283 4.63 6.98 18.79
CA GLN A 283 4.50 6.25 20.05
C GLN A 283 5.49 5.07 20.09
N GLU A 284 5.93 4.66 21.28
CA GLU A 284 6.82 3.50 21.43
C GLU A 284 6.15 2.21 20.90
N VAL A 285 4.87 2.03 21.28
CA VAL A 285 3.95 1.01 20.77
C VAL A 285 2.57 1.66 20.74
N THR A 286 1.86 1.59 19.62
CA THR A 286 0.51 2.14 19.51
C THR A 286 -0.51 1.25 20.22
N ASN A 287 -1.63 1.82 20.65
CA ASN A 287 -2.80 1.07 21.12
C ASN A 287 -3.84 0.87 20.00
N ASP A 288 -3.61 1.45 18.82
CA ASP A 288 -4.53 1.40 17.69
C ASP A 288 -4.18 0.22 16.78
N CYS A 289 -5.20 -0.57 16.45
CA CYS A 289 -5.09 -1.59 15.42
C CYS A 289 -4.63 -0.97 14.10
N HIS A 290 -3.58 -1.56 13.52
CA HIS A 290 -2.95 -1.12 12.28
C HIS A 290 -2.26 0.25 12.34
N GLY A 291 -2.15 0.86 13.52
CA GLY A 291 -1.43 2.12 13.70
C GLY A 291 0.09 1.94 13.54
N GLN A 292 0.76 3.02 13.12
CA GLN A 292 2.22 3.05 13.03
C GLN A 292 2.83 3.45 14.38
N ASP A 293 3.88 2.74 14.77
CA ASP A 293 4.66 3.03 15.98
C ASP A 293 6.17 2.75 15.74
N GLN A 294 6.99 3.04 16.74
CA GLN A 294 8.44 2.81 16.66
C GLN A 294 8.79 1.33 16.49
N ALA A 295 8.13 0.44 17.24
CA ALA A 295 8.44 -0.99 17.24
C ALA A 295 8.11 -1.67 15.90
N THR A 296 6.93 -1.42 15.36
CA THR A 296 6.46 -1.94 14.06
C THR A 296 7.21 -1.32 12.90
N THR A 297 7.68 -0.07 13.04
CA THR A 297 8.62 0.54 12.08
C THR A 297 9.94 -0.24 12.05
N ILE A 298 10.52 -0.58 13.19
CA ILE A 298 11.72 -1.43 13.23
C ILE A 298 11.46 -2.80 12.60
N ILE A 299 10.32 -3.43 12.89
CA ILE A 299 9.95 -4.72 12.29
C ILE A 299 9.91 -4.62 10.77
N HIS A 300 9.27 -3.58 10.24
CA HIS A 300 9.20 -3.31 8.80
C HIS A 300 10.60 -3.19 8.20
N GLU A 301 11.43 -2.29 8.71
CA GLU A 301 12.78 -2.04 8.18
C GLU A 301 13.67 -3.29 8.22
N PHE A 302 13.65 -4.04 9.33
CA PHE A 302 14.43 -5.27 9.42
C PHE A 302 13.98 -6.35 8.44
N THR A 303 12.73 -6.34 7.97
CA THR A 303 12.30 -7.28 6.92
C THR A 303 12.94 -6.99 5.57
N HIS A 304 13.29 -5.73 5.28
CA HIS A 304 13.97 -5.35 4.04
C HIS A 304 15.42 -5.83 3.98
N ALA A 305 16.09 -5.99 5.12
CA ALA A 305 17.49 -6.36 5.20
C ALA A 305 17.71 -7.86 4.88
N PRO A 306 18.29 -8.23 3.73
CA PRO A 306 18.48 -9.64 3.35
C PRO A 306 19.42 -10.40 4.30
N GLY A 307 20.28 -9.69 5.03
CA GLY A 307 21.14 -10.22 6.08
C GLY A 307 20.39 -10.63 7.34
N VAL A 308 19.16 -10.14 7.55
CA VAL A 308 18.25 -10.64 8.60
C VAL A 308 17.58 -11.93 8.11
N TYR A 309 16.92 -11.88 6.96
CA TYR A 309 16.31 -13.06 6.34
C TYR A 309 16.20 -12.87 4.81
N PRO A 310 16.89 -13.69 3.99
CA PRO A 310 16.83 -13.56 2.54
C PRO A 310 15.62 -14.28 1.92
N PRO A 311 15.04 -13.75 0.84
CA PRO A 311 15.28 -12.41 0.30
C PRO A 311 14.71 -11.33 1.24
N GLY A 312 15.29 -10.13 1.21
CA GLY A 312 14.67 -8.97 1.85
C GLY A 312 13.32 -8.64 1.21
N THR A 313 12.37 -8.16 2.01
CA THR A 313 11.04 -7.75 1.52
C THR A 313 11.12 -6.50 0.63
N GLU A 314 10.06 -6.28 -0.15
CA GLU A 314 9.76 -5.09 -0.94
C GLU A 314 8.68 -4.23 -0.27
N ASP A 315 8.44 -3.06 -0.86
CA ASP A 315 7.36 -2.14 -0.52
C ASP A 315 6.26 -2.20 -1.57
N LEU A 316 5.40 -3.20 -1.46
CA LEU A 316 4.37 -3.49 -2.46
C LEU A 316 3.01 -2.89 -2.10
N GLY A 317 2.80 -2.56 -0.83
CA GLY A 317 1.57 -1.99 -0.30
C GLY A 317 1.77 -1.46 1.11
N TYR A 318 1.64 -0.15 1.27
CA TYR A 318 1.69 0.56 2.56
C TYR A 318 0.32 0.59 3.21
N GLY A 319 0.20 0.46 4.52
CA GLY A 319 -1.07 0.56 5.23
C GLY A 319 -1.96 -0.68 5.10
N TYR A 320 -2.97 -0.75 5.97
CA TYR A 320 -3.83 -1.94 6.12
C TYR A 320 -4.45 -2.38 4.80
N SER A 321 -5.25 -1.51 4.16
CA SER A 321 -6.05 -1.92 3.00
C SER A 321 -5.18 -2.38 1.81
N ALA A 322 -4.01 -1.79 1.58
CA ALA A 322 -3.08 -2.26 0.54
C ALA A 322 -2.48 -3.60 0.90
N ALA A 323 -1.89 -3.71 2.10
CA ALA A 323 -1.20 -4.91 2.52
C ALA A 323 -2.15 -6.11 2.53
N THR A 324 -3.42 -5.90 2.88
CA THR A 324 -4.48 -6.91 2.81
C THR A 324 -5.15 -7.03 1.44
N ALA A 325 -4.83 -6.22 0.43
CA ALA A 325 -5.27 -6.45 -0.95
C ALA A 325 -4.25 -7.27 -1.76
N LEU A 326 -3.02 -7.41 -1.26
CA LEU A 326 -1.96 -8.16 -1.93
C LEU A 326 -2.29 -9.66 -2.05
N SER A 327 -1.80 -10.27 -3.13
CA SER A 327 -1.76 -11.74 -3.26
C SER A 327 -0.85 -12.35 -2.20
N THR A 328 -1.00 -13.66 -1.90
CA THR A 328 -0.11 -14.39 -0.98
C THR A 328 1.38 -14.16 -1.27
N SER A 329 1.76 -14.20 -2.56
CA SER A 329 3.15 -14.04 -2.98
C SER A 329 3.67 -12.62 -2.71
N ASN A 330 2.84 -11.61 -2.96
CA ASN A 330 3.21 -10.22 -2.72
C ASN A 330 3.20 -9.89 -1.23
N ALA A 331 2.21 -10.37 -0.47
CA ALA A 331 2.15 -10.18 0.98
C ALA A 331 3.35 -10.82 1.69
N LEU A 332 3.78 -12.02 1.25
CA LEU A 332 5.01 -12.64 1.73
C LEU A 332 6.26 -11.79 1.45
N ASN A 333 6.23 -10.96 0.41
CA ASN A 333 7.32 -10.10 0.00
C ASN A 333 7.07 -8.62 0.33
N ASN A 334 6.11 -8.28 1.18
CA ASN A 334 5.77 -6.91 1.53
C ASN A 334 6.12 -6.61 2.99
N ALA A 335 6.97 -5.62 3.25
CA ALA A 335 7.41 -5.30 4.60
C ALA A 335 6.26 -4.92 5.54
N ASP A 336 5.30 -4.15 5.05
CA ASP A 336 4.19 -3.68 5.89
C ASP A 336 3.20 -4.79 6.27
N SER A 337 3.08 -5.84 5.46
CA SER A 337 2.32 -7.03 5.85
C SER A 337 2.85 -7.67 7.14
N TYR A 338 4.17 -7.65 7.37
CA TYR A 338 4.77 -8.16 8.60
C TYR A 338 4.55 -7.21 9.78
N ALA A 339 4.72 -5.90 9.57
CA ALA A 339 4.52 -4.90 10.60
C ALA A 339 3.06 -4.86 11.10
N LEU A 340 2.12 -4.86 10.16
CA LEU A 340 0.68 -4.85 10.44
C LEU A 340 0.22 -6.16 11.11
N PHE A 341 0.68 -7.32 10.63
CA PHE A 341 0.39 -8.59 11.28
C PHE A 341 0.93 -8.62 12.71
N ALA A 342 2.15 -8.12 12.94
CA ALA A 342 2.75 -8.09 14.26
C ALA A 342 2.01 -7.15 15.23
N ASN A 343 1.58 -5.97 14.76
CA ASN A 343 0.70 -5.07 15.48
C ASN A 343 -0.63 -5.77 15.84
N ALA A 344 -1.29 -6.38 14.86
CA ALA A 344 -2.60 -7.01 15.04
C ALA A 344 -2.56 -8.19 16.02
N VAL A 345 -1.47 -8.98 16.00
CA VAL A 345 -1.21 -10.03 16.98
C VAL A 345 -0.99 -9.44 18.37
N TYR A 346 -0.21 -8.37 18.48
CA TYR A 346 0.11 -7.76 19.77
C TYR A 346 -1.10 -7.14 20.46
N LEU A 347 -1.96 -6.46 19.68
CA LEU A 347 -3.17 -5.78 20.17
C LEU A 347 -4.42 -6.67 20.14
N ASN A 348 -4.34 -7.89 19.59
CA ASN A 348 -5.47 -8.81 19.42
C ASN A 348 -6.64 -8.21 18.64
N CYS A 349 -6.35 -7.64 17.46
CA CYS A 349 -7.31 -6.94 16.60
C CYS A 349 -8.38 -7.82 15.92
N GLN A 350 -8.64 -9.04 16.41
CA GLN A 350 -9.54 -9.99 15.74
C GLN A 350 -10.95 -9.41 15.56
N GLY A 351 -11.42 -9.37 14.31
CA GLY A 351 -12.73 -8.82 13.95
C GLY A 351 -12.76 -7.29 13.78
N GLN A 352 -11.62 -6.61 13.89
CA GLN A 352 -11.46 -5.22 13.46
C GLN A 352 -10.91 -5.21 12.05
N THR A 353 -11.77 -5.50 11.07
CA THR A 353 -11.52 -5.17 9.68
C THR A 353 -11.34 -3.65 9.59
N GLY A 354 -10.13 -3.23 9.22
CA GLY A 354 -9.60 -1.90 9.50
C GLY A 354 -10.44 -0.69 9.07
N GLY A 355 -10.31 0.36 9.88
CA GLY A 355 -10.52 1.77 9.53
C GLY A 355 -11.97 2.24 9.44
N GLN A 356 -12.45 2.97 10.45
CA GLN A 356 -13.60 3.86 10.31
C GLN A 356 -13.31 4.83 9.14
N THR A 357 -14.01 4.66 8.01
CA THR A 357 -14.01 5.64 6.93
C THR A 357 -15.15 6.61 7.21
N THR A 358 -14.83 7.83 7.64
CA THR A 358 -15.78 8.94 7.71
C THR A 358 -15.72 9.71 6.40
N TRP A 359 -16.81 9.73 5.65
CA TRP A 359 -16.97 10.55 4.44
C TRP A 359 -17.70 11.83 4.79
N ASP A 360 -17.05 12.98 4.62
CA ASP A 360 -17.59 14.31 4.86
C ASP A 360 -17.97 15.02 3.54
N GLY A 361 -19.25 15.36 3.37
CA GLY A 361 -19.75 16.12 2.20
C GLY A 361 -20.07 15.29 0.96
N TYR A 362 -20.34 15.94 -0.18
CA TYR A 362 -20.81 15.31 -1.43
C TYR A 362 -19.84 14.21 -1.92
N SER A 363 -20.16 12.96 -1.62
CA SER A 363 -19.35 11.78 -1.90
C SER A 363 -20.15 10.74 -2.68
N GLN A 364 -19.59 10.22 -3.79
CA GLN A 364 -20.17 9.11 -4.57
C GLN A 364 -19.16 7.96 -4.78
N PRO A 365 -18.90 7.11 -3.77
CA PRO A 365 -18.04 5.94 -3.98
C PRO A 365 -18.82 4.82 -4.69
N GLY A 366 -18.21 4.21 -5.70
CA GLY A 366 -18.84 3.19 -6.54
C GLY A 366 -19.16 1.87 -5.83
N GLN A 367 -18.35 1.44 -4.84
CA GLN A 367 -18.54 0.23 -4.04
C GLN A 367 -17.81 0.36 -2.68
N THR A 368 -18.39 -0.20 -1.61
CA THR A 368 -17.72 -0.38 -0.30
C THR A 368 -17.21 -1.81 -0.16
N GLU A 369 -16.05 -2.01 0.46
CA GLU A 369 -15.44 -3.34 0.61
C GLU A 369 -16.13 -4.15 1.73
N PRO A 370 -16.30 -5.49 1.55
CA PRO A 370 -16.97 -6.34 2.52
C PRO A 370 -16.22 -6.38 3.86
N GLY A 371 -16.96 -6.20 4.95
CA GLY A 371 -16.43 -6.19 6.32
C GLY A 371 -16.02 -4.82 6.86
N THR A 372 -16.22 -3.71 6.14
CA THR A 372 -15.82 -2.38 6.63
C THR A 372 -16.84 -1.75 7.60
N GLN A 373 -16.37 -0.88 8.51
CA GLN A 373 -17.20 0.08 9.25
C GLN A 373 -17.17 1.42 8.52
N THR A 374 -18.30 1.84 7.96
CA THR A 374 -18.41 3.09 7.17
C THR A 374 -19.33 4.09 7.85
N MET A 375 -18.88 5.33 8.03
CA MET A 375 -19.66 6.45 8.57
C MET A 375 -19.84 7.51 7.49
N TRP A 376 -21.09 7.86 7.18
CA TRP A 376 -21.42 8.88 6.18
C TRP A 376 -21.97 10.11 6.86
N ASP A 377 -21.33 11.27 6.67
CA ASP A 377 -21.78 12.56 7.20
C ASP A 377 -22.13 13.52 6.04
N GLY A 378 -23.43 13.82 5.89
CA GLY A 378 -23.96 14.74 4.87
C GLY A 378 -24.55 14.07 3.62
N TYR A 379 -24.72 14.85 2.54
CA TYR A 379 -25.39 14.39 1.30
C TYR A 379 -24.57 13.32 0.57
N SER A 380 -25.00 12.06 0.67
CA SER A 380 -24.28 10.89 0.16
C SER A 380 -25.14 10.01 -0.76
N GLN A 381 -24.57 9.55 -1.89
CA GLN A 381 -25.19 8.60 -2.83
C GLN A 381 -24.20 7.49 -3.23
N PRO A 382 -23.90 6.53 -2.35
CA PRO A 382 -23.07 5.40 -2.75
C PRO A 382 -23.88 4.34 -3.50
N GLY A 383 -23.16 3.53 -4.28
CA GLY A 383 -23.70 2.39 -5.02
C GLY A 383 -24.14 1.22 -4.13
N GLN A 384 -23.80 -0.01 -4.53
CA GLN A 384 -24.11 -1.23 -3.76
C GLN A 384 -23.16 -1.38 -2.56
N THR A 385 -23.73 -1.71 -1.39
CA THR A 385 -23.00 -2.14 -0.18
C THR A 385 -22.92 -3.67 -0.14
N GLU A 386 -21.71 -4.23 0.02
CA GLU A 386 -21.49 -5.68 0.06
C GLU A 386 -21.90 -6.33 1.40
N PRO A 387 -22.06 -7.68 1.46
CA PRO A 387 -22.43 -8.41 2.68
C PRO A 387 -21.41 -8.28 3.80
N GLY A 388 -21.87 -8.19 5.06
CA GLY A 388 -21.02 -8.13 6.26
C GLY A 388 -20.52 -6.74 6.64
N THR A 389 -21.04 -5.69 6.01
CA THR A 389 -20.66 -4.29 6.27
C THR A 389 -21.48 -3.69 7.41
N GLN A 390 -20.82 -2.95 8.31
CA GLN A 390 -21.49 -2.13 9.35
C GLN A 390 -21.51 -0.67 8.88
N THR A 391 -22.69 -0.11 8.64
CA THR A 391 -22.83 1.23 8.05
C THR A 391 -23.62 2.16 8.97
N MET A 392 -23.08 3.34 9.27
CA MET A 392 -23.75 4.40 10.01
C MET A 392 -23.95 5.62 9.10
N TRP A 393 -25.18 6.10 9.03
CA TRP A 393 -25.57 7.26 8.23
C TRP A 393 -25.96 8.40 9.14
N ASP A 394 -25.34 9.56 8.97
CA ASP A 394 -25.67 10.80 9.66
C ASP A 394 -26.01 11.88 8.60
N GLY A 395 -27.29 12.24 8.51
CA GLY A 395 -27.78 13.26 7.56
C GLY A 395 -28.59 12.75 6.36
N TYR A 396 -28.71 13.57 5.30
CA TYR A 396 -29.57 13.28 4.15
C TYR A 396 -28.96 12.23 3.20
N SER A 397 -29.55 11.03 3.17
CA SER A 397 -28.97 9.86 2.49
C SER A 397 -29.95 9.18 1.50
N GLN A 398 -29.49 8.83 0.28
CA GLN A 398 -30.24 8.03 -0.70
C GLN A 398 -29.40 6.87 -1.30
N PRO A 399 -29.15 5.80 -0.53
CA PRO A 399 -28.45 4.63 -1.03
C PRO A 399 -29.37 3.67 -1.81
N GLY A 400 -28.76 2.87 -2.68
CA GLY A 400 -29.43 1.86 -3.51
C GLY A 400 -29.92 0.63 -2.74
N GLN A 401 -29.58 -0.57 -3.23
CA GLN A 401 -29.91 -1.86 -2.60
C GLN A 401 -28.88 -2.23 -1.51
N THR A 402 -29.36 -2.66 -0.35
CA THR A 402 -28.55 -3.27 0.73
C THR A 402 -28.63 -4.80 0.67
N GLU A 403 -27.50 -5.49 0.61
CA GLU A 403 -27.44 -6.96 0.55
C GLU A 403 -27.62 -7.66 1.93
N PRO A 404 -28.06 -8.95 1.96
CA PRO A 404 -28.25 -9.73 3.18
C PRO A 404 -27.02 -9.79 4.11
N GLY A 405 -27.24 -9.70 5.42
CA GLY A 405 -26.18 -9.82 6.44
C GLY A 405 -25.45 -8.51 6.75
N THR A 406 -26.02 -7.37 6.37
CA THR A 406 -25.55 -6.03 6.75
C THR A 406 -26.20 -5.56 8.06
N GLN A 407 -25.49 -4.74 8.83
CA GLN A 407 -26.01 -4.07 10.02
C GLN A 407 -25.91 -2.56 9.80
N THR A 408 -27.06 -1.90 9.76
CA THR A 408 -27.17 -0.50 9.31
C THR A 408 -27.86 0.35 10.36
N THR A 409 -27.23 1.47 10.73
CA THR A 409 -27.81 2.48 11.63
C THR A 409 -28.05 3.77 10.84
N TRP A 410 -29.28 4.26 10.87
CA TRP A 410 -29.69 5.51 10.25
C TRP A 410 -29.93 6.55 11.32
N ASP A 411 -29.22 7.67 11.27
CA ASP A 411 -29.42 8.85 12.10
C ASP A 411 -29.71 10.06 11.17
N GLY A 412 -30.95 10.56 11.20
CA GLY A 412 -31.41 11.67 10.34
C GLY A 412 -32.40 11.30 9.23
N TYR A 413 -32.55 12.17 8.20
CA TYR A 413 -33.54 12.00 7.13
C TYR A 413 -33.02 11.08 6.01
N SER A 414 -33.53 9.84 5.96
CA SER A 414 -33.05 8.81 5.02
C SER A 414 -34.18 8.21 4.18
N GLN A 415 -33.90 7.92 2.89
CA GLN A 415 -34.82 7.21 1.98
C GLN A 415 -34.12 6.06 1.24
N PRO A 416 -33.89 4.91 1.88
CA PRO A 416 -33.30 3.74 1.21
C PRO A 416 -34.30 3.04 0.28
N GLY A 417 -33.78 2.37 -0.75
CA GLY A 417 -34.56 1.60 -1.72
C GLY A 417 -35.17 0.31 -1.18
N GLN A 418 -34.65 -0.85 -1.61
CA GLN A 418 -35.07 -2.18 -1.13
C GLN A 418 -34.12 -2.68 -0.04
N ILE A 419 -34.69 -3.23 1.04
CA ILE A 419 -33.97 -3.88 2.14
C ILE A 419 -34.18 -5.40 2.02
N GLU A 420 -33.11 -6.14 1.78
CA GLU A 420 -33.11 -7.60 1.62
C GLU A 420 -33.26 -8.36 2.98
N PRO A 421 -33.67 -9.64 2.96
CA PRO A 421 -33.82 -10.47 4.16
C PRO A 421 -32.53 -10.63 4.98
N CYS A 422 -32.63 -10.90 6.28
CA CYS A 422 -31.50 -11.06 7.22
C CYS A 422 -30.67 -9.78 7.49
N THR A 423 -31.24 -8.60 7.24
CA THR A 423 -30.61 -7.30 7.53
C THR A 423 -31.06 -6.80 8.91
N GLN A 424 -30.12 -6.34 9.76
CA GLN A 424 -30.44 -5.68 11.04
C GLN A 424 -30.40 -4.16 10.84
N THR A 425 -31.55 -3.51 10.96
CA THR A 425 -31.68 -2.07 10.72
C THR A 425 -32.11 -1.35 12.00
N MET A 426 -31.34 -0.35 12.39
CA MET A 426 -31.65 0.55 13.50
C MET A 426 -31.93 1.95 12.95
N TRP A 427 -33.07 2.51 13.33
CA TRP A 427 -33.50 3.85 12.93
C TRP A 427 -33.50 4.79 14.14
N ASP A 428 -32.85 5.94 14.01
CA ASP A 428 -32.89 7.06 14.95
C ASP A 428 -33.22 8.34 14.14
N GLY A 429 -34.24 9.09 14.56
CA GLY A 429 -34.69 10.31 13.86
C GLY A 429 -35.79 10.13 12.79
N GLY A 430 -35.95 11.13 11.91
CA GLY A 430 -37.07 11.27 10.98
C GLY A 430 -36.90 10.50 9.67
N SER A 431 -37.14 9.18 9.68
CA SER A 431 -36.91 8.29 8.54
C SER A 431 -38.18 7.63 7.97
N GLU A 432 -38.24 7.43 6.65
CA GLU A 432 -39.31 6.68 5.95
C GLU A 432 -38.73 5.42 5.28
N PRO A 433 -39.03 4.21 5.78
CA PRO A 433 -38.52 2.97 5.17
C PRO A 433 -39.16 2.72 3.80
N GLY A 434 -38.34 2.32 2.83
CA GLY A 434 -38.79 1.71 1.57
C GLY A 434 -39.40 0.31 1.78
N GLN A 435 -39.49 -0.50 0.73
CA GLN A 435 -40.02 -1.86 0.84
C GLN A 435 -39.05 -2.78 1.60
N THR A 436 -39.50 -3.30 2.75
CA THR A 436 -38.83 -4.36 3.52
C THR A 436 -39.37 -5.74 3.14
N GLU A 437 -38.47 -6.67 2.81
CA GLU A 437 -38.81 -8.08 2.62
C GLU A 437 -39.12 -8.78 3.96
N PRO A 438 -39.88 -9.90 3.96
CA PRO A 438 -40.09 -10.71 5.17
C PRO A 438 -38.74 -11.21 5.70
N ASP A 439 -38.56 -11.20 7.02
CA ASP A 439 -37.36 -11.64 7.77
C ASP A 439 -36.28 -10.57 8.07
N ALA A 440 -36.52 -9.30 7.72
CA ALA A 440 -35.70 -8.19 8.22
C ALA A 440 -36.00 -7.86 9.71
N GLN A 441 -34.97 -7.59 10.52
CA GLN A 441 -35.12 -7.12 11.90
C GLN A 441 -34.99 -5.60 11.95
N THR A 442 -36.09 -4.91 12.24
CA THR A 442 -36.15 -3.46 12.32
C THR A 442 -36.33 -3.00 13.78
N MET A 443 -35.43 -2.16 14.27
CA MET A 443 -35.54 -1.50 15.58
C MET A 443 -35.61 0.02 15.41
N TRP A 444 -36.39 0.67 16.26
CA TRP A 444 -36.61 2.12 16.26
C TRP A 444 -36.23 2.67 17.63
N ASP A 445 -35.38 3.69 17.67
CA ASP A 445 -35.18 4.53 18.85
C ASP A 445 -35.64 5.97 18.54
N ASN A 446 -36.27 6.61 19.54
CA ASN A 446 -36.76 7.99 19.55
C ASN A 446 -37.81 8.40 18.49
N PHE A 447 -39.10 8.20 18.82
CA PHE A 447 -40.21 8.90 18.17
C PHE A 447 -40.28 10.37 18.62
N TYR A 448 -40.04 11.31 17.70
CA TYR A 448 -40.77 12.60 17.72
C TYR A 448 -41.99 12.45 16.81
N GLN A 449 -43.15 12.17 17.41
CA GLN A 449 -44.44 12.40 16.74
C GLN A 449 -44.58 13.90 16.46
N ALA A 450 -45.04 14.24 15.27
CA ALA A 450 -45.97 15.36 15.14
C ALA A 450 -47.38 14.87 15.52
#